data_AF-A0AAV9UT34-F1
#
_entry.id   AF-A0AAV9UT34-F1
#
_cell.length_a   1.000
_cell.length_b   1.000
_cell.length_c   1.000
_cell.angle_alpha   90.00
_cell.angle_beta   90.00
_cell.angle_gamma   90.00
#
_symmetry.space_group_name_H-M   'P 1'
#
loop_
_entity.id
_entity.type
_entity.pdbx_description
1 polymer ?
#
loop_
_entity_poly.entity_id
_entity_poly.type
_entity_poly.pdbx_seq_one_letter_code
_entity_poly.pdbx_strand_id
1 'polypeptide(L)'
;MATFAGKIPKPRARAPQAQLMNLIFGDVDDPLQPPRETRYKDMRAAAKRTYHRIVVPEGEGCAWNRLPKGLQDRAVQDMLKEVEFQYYFERSEDHWLPKYLLSTYSKSYLDYRKKAAAAVDDGTALSLPDSQLSLGLPGIEEWYLMPSAK
;
A
#
# COMPACT_ATOMS: atom_id res chain seq x y z
N MET A 1 -22.03 -20.94 10.11
CA MET A 1 -21.33 -19.65 9.96
C MET A 1 -19.90 -19.84 10.45
N ALA A 2 -18.91 -19.90 9.56
CA ALA A 2 -17.51 -20.09 9.96
C ALA A 2 -16.91 -18.74 10.37
N THR A 3 -16.98 -18.44 11.67
CA THR A 3 -16.23 -17.36 12.30
C THR A 3 -14.75 -17.73 12.29
N PHE A 4 -13.99 -17.27 11.29
CA PHE A 4 -12.53 -17.26 11.39
C PHE A 4 -12.13 -16.19 12.42
N ALA A 5 -12.29 -16.51 13.70
CA ALA A 5 -11.94 -15.69 14.86
C ALA A 5 -10.45 -15.87 15.27
N GLY A 6 -9.57 -16.07 14.28
CA GLY A 6 -8.13 -16.27 14.50
C GLY A 6 -7.33 -15.02 14.14
N LYS A 7 -6.14 -14.86 14.74
CA LYS A 7 -5.15 -13.89 14.23
C LYS A 7 -4.80 -14.23 12.77
N ILE A 8 -4.60 -13.21 11.94
CA ILE A 8 -4.14 -13.35 10.56
C ILE A 8 -2.62 -13.53 10.62
N PRO A 9 -2.07 -14.73 10.36
CA PRO A 9 -0.65 -14.98 10.52
C PRO A 9 0.14 -14.27 9.43
N LYS A 10 1.41 -13.97 9.72
CA LYS A 10 2.31 -13.44 8.70
C LYS A 10 2.59 -14.53 7.64
N PRO A 11 2.48 -14.22 6.33
CA PRO A 11 2.81 -15.19 5.29
C PRO A 11 4.29 -15.59 5.38
N ARG A 12 4.57 -16.90 5.25
CA ARG A 12 5.92 -17.47 5.39
C ARG A 12 6.91 -16.98 4.32
N ALA A 13 6.40 -16.64 3.13
CA ALA A 13 7.19 -16.19 1.99
C ALA A 13 6.45 -15.08 1.24
N ARG A 14 7.01 -14.59 0.13
CA ARG A 14 6.33 -13.67 -0.79
C ARG A 14 5.11 -14.38 -1.39
N ALA A 15 3.99 -14.31 -0.68
CA ALA A 15 2.74 -14.87 -1.13
C ALA A 15 2.21 -14.06 -2.32
N PRO A 16 1.69 -14.72 -3.36
CA PRO A 16 1.01 -14.04 -4.45
C PRO A 16 -0.22 -13.29 -3.92
N GLN A 17 -0.63 -12.24 -4.63
CA GLN A 17 -1.72 -11.36 -4.19
C GLN A 17 -3.01 -12.13 -3.87
N ALA A 18 -3.40 -13.10 -4.70
CA ALA A 18 -4.58 -13.92 -4.45
C ALA A 18 -4.51 -14.68 -3.10
N GLN A 19 -3.34 -15.24 -2.76
CA GLN A 19 -3.13 -15.92 -1.47
C GLN A 19 -3.16 -14.92 -0.30
N LEU A 20 -2.57 -13.73 -0.46
CA LEU A 20 -2.66 -12.67 0.54
C LEU A 20 -4.11 -12.26 0.80
N MET A 21 -4.91 -12.11 -0.26
CA MET A 21 -6.30 -11.71 -0.12
C MET A 21 -7.14 -12.79 0.57
N ASN A 22 -6.95 -14.07 0.22
CA ASN A 22 -7.62 -15.16 0.92
C ASN A 22 -7.17 -15.24 2.39
N LEU A 23 -5.90 -14.96 2.68
CA LEU A 23 -5.38 -14.93 4.04
C LEU A 23 -6.00 -13.79 4.88
N ILE A 24 -6.22 -12.62 4.27
CA ILE A 24 -6.74 -11.43 4.95
C ILE A 24 -8.27 -11.52 5.13
N PHE A 25 -8.99 -11.87 4.07
CA PHE A 25 -10.46 -11.80 4.02
C PHE A 25 -11.15 -13.16 4.24
N GLY A 26 -10.40 -14.27 4.24
CA GLY A 26 -10.92 -15.63 4.25
C GLY A 26 -11.19 -16.18 2.85
N ASP A 27 -11.55 -17.46 2.77
CA ASP A 27 -11.75 -18.17 1.49
C ASP A 27 -13.13 -17.96 0.87
N VAL A 28 -14.15 -17.59 1.67
CA VAL A 28 -15.55 -17.37 1.21
C VAL A 28 -15.84 -15.88 1.12
N ASP A 29 -16.35 -15.41 -0.03
CA ASP A 29 -16.64 -13.98 -0.21
C ASP A 29 -17.97 -13.66 0.46
N ASP A 30 -18.01 -12.55 1.17
CA ASP A 30 -19.20 -12.11 1.89
C ASP A 30 -20.01 -11.24 0.94
N PRO A 31 -21.21 -11.67 0.50
CA PRO A 31 -22.01 -10.91 -0.46
C PRO A 31 -22.52 -9.57 0.10
N LEU A 32 -22.42 -9.35 1.42
CA LEU A 32 -22.78 -8.09 2.07
C LEU A 32 -21.62 -7.08 2.09
N GLN A 33 -20.41 -7.51 1.72
CA GLN A 33 -19.23 -6.66 1.67
C GLN A 33 -18.80 -6.43 0.22
N PRO A 34 -18.07 -5.33 -0.06
CA PRO A 34 -17.45 -5.16 -1.36
C PRO A 34 -16.54 -6.34 -1.69
N PRO A 35 -16.32 -6.65 -2.98
CA PRO A 35 -15.41 -7.70 -3.41
C PRO A 35 -14.04 -7.56 -2.73
N ARG A 36 -13.37 -8.68 -2.44
CA ARG A 36 -12.04 -8.67 -1.79
C ARG A 36 -11.04 -7.80 -2.55
N GLU A 37 -11.09 -7.83 -3.87
CA GLU A 37 -10.21 -7.05 -4.75
C GLU A 37 -10.35 -5.56 -4.49
N THR A 38 -11.60 -5.09 -4.41
CA THR A 38 -11.93 -3.70 -4.07
C THR A 38 -11.41 -3.34 -2.69
N ARG A 39 -11.74 -4.14 -1.66
CA ARG A 39 -11.25 -3.91 -0.29
C ARG A 39 -9.72 -3.87 -0.20
N TYR A 40 -9.04 -4.78 -0.89
CA TYR A 40 -7.58 -4.80 -0.92
C TYR A 40 -6.99 -3.58 -1.63
N LYS A 41 -7.63 -3.14 -2.74
CA LYS A 41 -7.27 -1.91 -3.45
C LYS A 41 -7.41 -0.69 -2.53
N ASP A 42 -8.49 -0.62 -1.77
CA ASP A 42 -8.76 0.49 -0.85
C ASP A 42 -7.78 0.51 0.32
N MET A 43 -7.42 -0.66 0.87
CA MET A 43 -6.33 -0.77 1.86
C MET A 43 -5.00 -0.24 1.31
N ARG A 44 -4.66 -0.54 0.05
CA ARG A 44 -3.45 0.00 -0.59
C ARG A 44 -3.54 1.51 -0.81
N ALA A 45 -4.72 2.03 -1.13
CA ALA A 45 -4.96 3.47 -1.26
C ALA A 45 -4.80 4.18 0.10
N ALA A 46 -5.32 3.60 1.18
CA ALA A 46 -5.10 4.10 2.54
C ALA A 46 -3.61 4.15 2.89
N ALA A 47 -2.87 3.08 2.63
CA ALA A 47 -1.42 3.06 2.85
C ALA A 47 -0.67 4.13 2.03
N LYS A 48 -1.07 4.36 0.77
CA LYS A 48 -0.55 5.48 -0.04
C LYS A 48 -0.82 6.83 0.64
N ARG A 49 -2.05 7.10 1.10
CA ARG A 49 -2.40 8.34 1.80
C ARG A 49 -1.55 8.53 3.05
N THR A 50 -1.47 7.50 3.90
CA THR A 50 -0.65 7.53 5.13
C THR A 50 0.82 7.77 4.83
N TYR A 51 1.38 7.11 3.80
CA TYR A 51 2.77 7.29 3.41
C TYR A 51 3.06 8.74 2.99
N HIS A 52 2.21 9.35 2.17
CA HIS A 52 2.37 10.75 1.77
C HIS A 52 2.15 11.74 2.91
N ARG A 53 1.25 11.43 3.85
CA ARG A 53 0.95 12.28 5.01
C ARG A 53 2.05 12.25 6.07
N ILE A 54 2.65 11.08 6.32
CA ILE A 54 3.55 10.87 7.47
C ILE A 54 4.99 10.61 7.03
N VAL A 55 5.19 9.74 6.06
CA VAL A 55 6.54 9.26 5.71
C VAL A 55 7.25 10.20 4.76
N VAL A 56 6.59 10.69 3.71
CA VAL A 56 7.21 11.58 2.72
C VAL A 56 7.77 12.86 3.36
N PRO A 57 7.06 13.57 4.27
CA PRO A 57 7.57 14.81 4.85
C PRO A 57 8.82 14.64 5.74
N GLU A 58 9.00 13.47 6.35
CA GLU A 58 10.04 13.23 7.37
C GLU A 58 11.12 12.21 6.92
N GLY A 59 10.86 11.44 5.87
CA GLY A 59 11.68 10.29 5.46
C GLY A 59 11.86 10.19 3.95
N GLU A 60 11.75 11.30 3.23
CA GLU A 60 11.87 11.34 1.76
C GLU A 60 13.15 10.65 1.27
N GLY A 61 13.04 9.87 0.19
CA GLY A 61 14.18 9.19 -0.43
C GLY A 61 14.71 7.97 0.34
N CYS A 62 14.14 7.65 1.50
CA CYS A 62 14.57 6.55 2.34
C CYS A 62 13.66 5.32 2.20
N ALA A 63 14.26 4.13 2.11
CA ALA A 63 13.51 2.87 2.10
C ALA A 63 12.85 2.62 3.45
N TRP A 64 11.64 2.05 3.46
CA TRP A 64 10.87 1.75 4.68
C TRP A 64 11.70 1.18 5.84
N ASN A 65 12.53 0.16 5.58
CA ASN A 65 13.35 -0.52 6.60
C ASN A 65 14.47 0.35 7.19
N ARG A 66 14.78 1.50 6.57
CA ARG A 66 15.79 2.47 6.99
C ARG A 66 15.18 3.70 7.65
N LEU A 67 13.86 3.80 7.69
CA LEU A 67 13.18 4.89 8.39
C LEU A 67 13.39 4.78 9.91
N PRO A 68 13.43 5.90 10.65
CA PRO A 68 13.43 5.88 12.10
C PRO A 68 12.27 5.04 12.64
N LYS A 69 12.51 4.21 13.66
CA LYS A 69 11.49 3.31 14.23
C LYS A 69 10.24 4.08 14.67
N GLY A 70 10.41 5.25 15.30
CA GLY A 70 9.29 6.10 15.71
C GLY A 70 8.42 6.59 14.54
N LEU A 71 9.01 6.82 13.36
CA LEU A 71 8.26 7.22 12.17
C LEU A 71 7.49 6.02 11.58
N GLN A 72 8.11 4.84 11.54
CA GLN A 72 7.43 3.60 11.13
C GLN A 72 6.24 3.31 12.05
N ASP A 73 6.44 3.40 13.37
CA ASP A 73 5.39 3.15 14.35
C ASP A 73 4.25 4.17 14.22
N ARG A 74 4.55 5.47 14.04
CA ARG A 74 3.53 6.50 13.77
C ARG A 74 2.70 6.20 12.52
N ALA A 75 3.34 5.81 11.43
CA ALA A 75 2.62 5.47 10.19
C ALA A 75 1.75 4.22 10.35
N VAL A 76 2.21 3.20 11.09
CA VAL A 76 1.39 2.03 11.40
C VAL A 76 0.20 2.39 12.30
N GLN A 77 0.42 3.20 13.33
CA GLN A 77 -0.64 3.68 14.21
C GLN A 77 -1.68 4.53 13.47
N ASP A 78 -1.26 5.28 12.45
CA ASP A 78 -2.15 6.02 11.59
C ASP A 78 -3.03 5.11 10.73
N MET A 79 -2.45 4.05 10.16
CA MET A 79 -3.22 3.03 9.42
C MET A 79 -4.23 2.30 10.31
N LEU A 80 -3.90 2.07 11.59
CA LEU A 80 -4.82 1.42 12.55
C LEU A 80 -6.07 2.27 12.84
N LYS A 81 -6.07 3.57 12.52
CA LYS A 81 -7.25 4.45 12.69
C LYS A 81 -8.23 4.39 11.52
N GLU A 82 -7.88 3.70 10.43
CA GLU A 82 -8.78 3.53 9.27
C GLU A 82 -9.89 2.54 9.64
N VAL A 83 -11.05 3.07 10.09
CA VAL A 83 -12.18 2.31 10.65
C VAL A 83 -12.63 1.17 9.75
N GLU A 84 -12.62 1.37 8.43
CA GLU A 84 -13.02 0.37 7.44
C GLU A 84 -12.13 -0.88 7.45
N PHE A 85 -10.86 -0.75 7.84
CA PHE A 85 -9.85 -1.81 7.76
C PHE A 85 -9.20 -2.17 9.10
N GLN A 86 -9.51 -1.40 10.14
CA GLN A 86 -8.98 -1.56 11.50
C GLN A 86 -9.09 -3.01 11.96
N TYR A 87 -10.24 -3.64 11.75
CA TYR A 87 -10.48 -5.03 12.09
C TYR A 87 -9.44 -6.00 11.50
N TYR A 88 -9.03 -5.81 10.25
CA TYR A 88 -8.01 -6.66 9.61
C TYR A 88 -6.61 -6.33 10.09
N PHE A 89 -6.31 -5.05 10.32
CA PHE A 89 -4.99 -4.62 10.78
C PHE A 89 -4.71 -5.09 12.21
N GLU A 90 -5.67 -4.96 13.13
CA GLU A 90 -5.55 -5.42 14.51
C GLU A 90 -5.45 -6.94 14.61
N ARG A 91 -6.15 -7.67 13.73
CA ARG A 91 -6.04 -9.13 13.66
C ARG A 91 -4.73 -9.61 13.08
N SER A 92 -4.01 -8.78 12.32
CA SER A 92 -2.71 -9.16 11.75
C SER A 92 -1.64 -9.26 12.83
N GLU A 93 -0.98 -10.42 12.89
CA GLU A 93 0.08 -10.67 13.87
C GLU A 93 1.21 -9.62 13.77
N ASP A 94 1.60 -9.05 14.92
CA ASP A 94 2.59 -7.97 15.00
C ASP A 94 2.35 -6.78 14.05
N HIS A 95 1.10 -6.55 13.66
CA HIS A 95 0.71 -5.57 12.65
C HIS A 95 1.46 -5.73 11.33
N TRP A 96 1.69 -6.98 10.89
CA TRP A 96 2.44 -7.24 9.66
C TRP A 96 1.74 -6.67 8.43
N LEU A 97 0.40 -6.62 8.41
CA LEU A 97 -0.37 -6.16 7.25
C LEU A 97 -0.18 -4.67 6.94
N PRO A 98 -0.39 -3.73 7.88
CA PRO A 98 -0.11 -2.31 7.62
C PRO A 98 1.37 -2.07 7.30
N LYS A 99 2.30 -2.75 8.00
CA LYS A 99 3.74 -2.68 7.68
C LYS A 99 4.03 -3.14 6.26
N TYR A 100 3.40 -4.23 5.81
CA TYR A 100 3.55 -4.77 4.48
C TYR A 100 3.02 -3.80 3.40
N LEU A 101 1.85 -3.20 3.62
CA LEU A 101 1.25 -2.25 2.68
C LEU A 101 2.14 -1.00 2.52
N LEU A 102 2.61 -0.43 3.64
CA LEU A 102 3.51 0.73 3.65
C LEU A 102 4.87 0.41 3.03
N SER A 103 5.47 -0.73 3.37
CA SER A 103 6.75 -1.16 2.81
C SER A 103 6.65 -1.42 1.30
N THR A 104 5.55 -2.01 0.83
CA THR A 104 5.33 -2.28 -0.59
C THR A 104 5.18 -0.97 -1.35
N TYR A 105 4.41 -0.02 -0.81
CA TYR A 105 4.26 1.29 -1.42
C TYR A 105 5.57 2.10 -1.43
N SER A 106 6.34 2.08 -0.34
CA SER A 106 7.66 2.72 -0.24
C SER A 106 8.58 2.30 -1.38
N LYS A 107 8.65 0.99 -1.66
CA LYS A 107 9.45 0.46 -2.76
C LYS A 107 9.00 1.03 -4.11
N SER A 108 7.70 0.93 -4.42
CA SER A 108 7.15 1.46 -5.68
C SER A 108 7.38 2.97 -5.84
N TYR A 109 7.24 3.72 -4.76
CA TYR A 109 7.47 5.17 -4.75
C TYR A 109 8.94 5.53 -5.05
N LEU A 110 9.89 4.83 -4.41
CA LEU A 110 11.33 5.07 -4.64
C LEU A 110 11.77 4.63 -6.03
N ASP A 111 11.27 3.50 -6.52
CA ASP A 111 11.55 3.03 -7.89
C ASP A 111 11.05 4.03 -8.93
N TYR A 112 9.86 4.61 -8.72
CA TYR A 112 9.34 5.69 -9.57
C TYR A 112 10.23 6.94 -9.52
N ARG A 113 10.60 7.41 -8.32
CA ARG A 113 11.49 8.58 -8.15
C ARG A 113 12.84 8.39 -8.83
N LYS A 114 13.44 7.20 -8.73
CA LYS A 114 14.71 6.86 -9.41
C LYS A 114 14.58 6.91 -10.93
N LYS A 115 13.50 6.34 -11.48
CA LYS A 115 13.23 6.36 -12.92
C LYS A 115 12.98 7.79 -13.42
N ALA A 116 12.21 8.57 -12.67
CA ALA A 116 11.95 9.97 -12.99
C ALA A 116 13.24 10.81 -12.97
N ALA A 117 14.11 10.61 -11.98
CA ALA A 117 15.40 11.29 -11.91
C ALA A 117 16.32 10.92 -13.09
N ALA A 118 16.36 9.63 -13.48
CA ALA A 118 17.14 9.19 -14.64
C ALA A 118 16.61 9.78 -15.96
N ALA A 119 15.29 9.98 -16.10
CA ALA A 119 14.71 10.58 -17.30
C ALA A 119 15.03 12.09 -17.44
N VAL A 120 15.28 12.79 -16.33
CA VAL A 120 15.70 14.21 -16.34
C VAL A 120 17.19 14.34 -16.68
N ASP A 121 18.01 13.37 -16.30
CA ASP A 121 19.46 13.36 -16.55
C ASP A 121 19.82 13.03 -18.02
N ASP A 122 18.98 12.27 -18.73
CA ASP A 122 19.17 11.86 -20.13
C ASP A 122 18.81 12.97 -21.17
N GLY A 123 18.84 14.25 -20.77
CA GLY A 123 18.83 15.37 -21.72
C GLY A 123 17.51 15.68 -22.44
N THR A 124 16.37 15.16 -21.97
CA THR A 124 15.05 15.60 -22.47
C THR A 124 14.36 16.45 -21.39
N ALA A 125 14.69 17.74 -21.34
CA ALA A 125 14.03 18.70 -20.47
C ALA A 125 12.58 18.95 -20.94
N LEU A 126 11.66 18.05 -20.57
CA LEU A 126 10.25 18.38 -20.49
C LEU A 126 10.04 19.17 -19.19
N SER A 127 10.05 20.49 -19.31
CA SER A 127 9.66 21.42 -18.26
C SER A 127 8.27 21.02 -17.72
N LEU A 128 8.25 20.34 -16.57
CA LEU A 128 7.02 20.16 -15.80
C LEU A 128 6.79 21.45 -15.00
N PRO A 129 5.68 22.19 -15.23
CA PRO A 129 5.38 23.36 -14.42
C PRO A 129 5.12 22.93 -12.97
N ASP A 130 5.75 23.67 -12.05
CA ASP A 130 5.80 23.48 -10.59
C ASP A 130 4.43 23.30 -9.89
N SER A 131 3.34 23.58 -10.60
CA SER A 131 1.98 23.64 -10.03
C SER A 131 1.23 22.30 -9.93
N GLN A 132 1.84 21.15 -10.27
CA GLN A 132 1.17 19.83 -10.21
C GLN A 132 1.62 18.90 -9.07
N LEU A 133 2.49 19.34 -8.15
CA LEU A 133 2.88 18.50 -7.01
C LEU A 133 1.75 18.22 -5.99
N SER A 134 0.62 18.95 -6.08
CA SER A 134 -0.55 18.80 -5.19
C SER A 134 -1.78 18.15 -5.83
N LEU A 135 -1.74 17.80 -7.12
CA LEU A 135 -2.92 17.29 -7.83
C LEU A 135 -2.55 16.08 -8.69
N GLY A 136 -2.84 14.90 -8.12
CA GLY A 136 -3.04 13.66 -8.86
C GLY A 136 -1.80 13.15 -9.61
N LEU A 137 -1.06 12.23 -8.98
CA LEU A 137 -0.15 11.31 -9.67
C LEU A 137 -0.82 10.72 -10.93
N PRO A 138 -0.48 11.18 -12.15
CA PRO A 138 -0.91 10.51 -13.36
C PRO A 138 0.04 9.31 -13.57
N GLY A 139 -0.52 8.12 -13.81
CA GLY A 139 0.28 6.95 -14.20
C GLY A 139 0.51 5.86 -13.14
N ILE A 140 -0.28 5.81 -12.05
CA ILE A 140 -0.43 4.56 -11.25
C ILE A 140 -1.72 3.81 -11.62
N GLU A 141 -2.47 4.30 -12.60
CA GLU A 141 -3.63 3.58 -13.15
C GLU A 141 -3.24 2.40 -14.05
N GLU A 142 -1.98 2.30 -14.47
CA GLU A 142 -1.53 1.25 -15.40
C GLU A 142 -1.23 -0.11 -14.76
N TRP A 143 -1.33 -0.27 -13.43
CA TRP A 143 -1.27 -1.60 -12.82
C TRP A 143 -2.60 -2.38 -12.91
N TYR A 144 -3.61 -1.83 -13.59
CA TYR A 144 -4.98 -2.38 -13.68
C TYR A 144 -5.46 -2.75 -15.09
N LEU A 145 -4.60 -2.73 -16.12
CA LEU A 145 -4.97 -3.23 -17.44
C LEU A 145 -4.39 -4.63 -17.68
N MET A 146 -4.99 -5.62 -17.02
CA MET A 146 -5.14 -6.94 -17.65
C MET A 146 -6.63 -7.18 -17.86
N PRO A 147 -7.09 -7.41 -19.10
CA PRO A 147 -8.49 -7.62 -19.39
C PRO A 147 -8.95 -8.93 -18.74
N SER A 148 -10.10 -8.88 -18.05
CA SER A 148 -10.93 -10.05 -17.85
C SER A 148 -11.28 -10.61 -19.23
N ALA A 149 -10.57 -11.66 -19.64
CA ALA A 149 -10.98 -12.46 -20.78
C ALA A 149 -12.13 -13.37 -20.33
N LYS A 150 -13.19 -13.33 -21.13
CA LYS A 150 -14.47 -14.05 -21.04
C LYS A 150 -14.34 -15.55 -20.81
#